data_AF-X1G1F2-F1
#
_entry.id   AF-X1G1F2-F1
#
_cell.length_a   1.000
_cell.length_b   1.000
_cell.length_c   1.000
_cell.angle_alpha   90.00
_cell.angle_beta   90.00
_cell.angle_gamma   90.00
#
_symmetry.space_group_name_H-M   'P 1'
#
loop_
_entity.id
_entity.type
_entity.pdbx_description
1 polymer ?
#
loop_
_entity_poly.entity_id
_entity_poly.type
_entity_poly.pdbx_seq_one_letter_code
_entity_poly.pdbx_strand_id
1 'polypeptide(L)'
;GAENPTGNMRYVRVDQEGAVLLVYARLKDILDKTPHDLRDKHVLRFKEDDVFKIVWRADEKTFVAEKKENKWVLIEPAGKKITESEIRSLVWRLKGLKFRKIYKKPEHPVSYYGLNRPYGMIRLMDKEKQITGDLSFGMKKEPTVSYYAKAEGRSTVYELSYDFVKDLPHL
;
A
#
# COMPACT_ATOMS: atom_id res chain seq x y z
N GLY A 1 4.90 9.77 -29.55
CA GLY A 1 6.25 10.00 -30.09
C GLY A 1 6.91 8.69 -30.43
N ALA A 2 7.64 8.66 -31.55
CA ALA A 2 8.50 7.54 -31.95
C ALA A 2 9.81 7.52 -31.14
N GLU A 3 10.43 6.34 -31.08
CA GLU A 3 11.68 6.10 -30.34
C GLU A 3 12.91 6.56 -31.11
N ASN A 4 13.95 6.96 -30.40
CA ASN A 4 15.25 7.22 -31.00
C ASN A 4 16.04 5.89 -31.15
N PRO A 5 17.06 5.82 -32.03
CA PRO A 5 17.77 4.58 -32.35
C PRO A 5 18.52 3.92 -31.17
N THR A 6 18.70 4.65 -30.06
CA THR A 6 19.40 4.20 -28.84
C THR A 6 18.47 3.75 -27.71
N GLY A 7 17.15 3.78 -27.91
CA GLY A 7 16.15 3.23 -26.97
C GLY A 7 15.93 4.01 -25.66
N ASN A 8 16.77 5.01 -25.36
CA ASN A 8 16.79 5.69 -24.06
C ASN A 8 16.15 7.09 -24.04
N MET A 9 15.76 7.63 -25.20
CA MET A 9 15.24 9.01 -25.29
C MET A 9 14.02 9.06 -26.22
N ARG A 10 13.04 9.91 -25.87
CA ARG A 10 11.81 10.09 -26.66
C ARG A 10 11.61 11.57 -27.00
N TYR A 11 11.05 11.82 -28.17
CA TYR A 11 10.64 13.15 -28.60
C TYR A 11 9.25 13.48 -28.06
N VAL A 12 9.13 14.62 -27.37
CA VAL A 12 7.86 15.21 -26.94
C VAL A 12 7.69 16.55 -27.64
N ARG A 13 6.51 16.76 -28.24
CA ARG A 13 6.11 18.02 -28.86
C ARG A 13 5.23 18.78 -27.86
N VAL A 14 5.57 20.03 -27.59
CA VAL A 14 4.77 20.92 -26.74
C VAL A 14 3.99 21.86 -27.64
N ASP A 15 2.68 21.71 -27.67
CA ASP A 15 1.80 22.52 -28.51
C ASP A 15 1.57 23.88 -27.87
N GLN A 16 2.41 24.83 -28.27
CA GLN A 16 2.01 26.21 -28.61
C GLN A 16 3.07 26.94 -29.45
N GLU A 17 4.29 26.40 -29.60
CA GLU A 17 5.34 26.98 -30.48
C GLU A 17 6.11 25.93 -31.33
N GLY A 18 5.65 24.68 -31.39
CA GLY A 18 6.25 23.65 -32.26
C GLY A 18 7.63 23.13 -31.81
N ALA A 19 8.12 23.55 -30.65
CA ALA A 19 9.37 23.06 -30.07
C ALA A 19 9.29 21.56 -29.74
N VAL A 20 10.27 20.80 -30.22
CA VAL A 20 10.43 19.38 -29.92
C VAL A 20 11.54 19.23 -28.88
N LEU A 21 11.18 18.76 -27.69
CA LEU A 21 12.12 18.52 -26.60
C LEU A 21 12.49 17.04 -26.51
N LEU A 22 13.77 16.78 -26.29
CA LEU A 22 14.30 15.43 -26.07
C LEU A 22 14.25 15.14 -24.57
N VAL A 23 13.37 14.24 -24.16
CA VAL A 23 13.26 13.83 -22.75
C VAL A 23 13.71 12.39 -22.60
N TYR A 24 14.48 12.13 -21.54
CA TYR A 24 14.82 10.76 -21.15
C TYR A 24 13.54 9.96 -20.93
N ALA A 25 13.48 8.72 -21.41
CA ALA A 25 12.28 7.89 -21.35
C ALA A 25 11.70 7.77 -19.92
N ARG A 26 12.56 7.80 -18.90
CA ARG A 26 12.19 7.78 -17.47
C ARG A 26 11.43 9.01 -16.98
N LEU A 27 11.50 10.14 -17.69
CA LEU A 27 10.76 11.35 -17.35
C LEU A 27 9.32 11.32 -17.88
N LYS A 28 9.01 10.43 -18.83
CA LYS A 28 7.64 10.27 -19.34
C LYS A 28 6.68 9.81 -18.25
N ASP A 29 7.08 8.87 -17.38
CA ASP A 29 6.25 8.41 -16.25
C ASP A 29 5.98 9.51 -15.20
N ILE A 30 6.81 10.56 -15.20
CA ILE A 30 6.63 11.74 -14.32
C ILE A 30 5.70 12.76 -14.99
N LEU A 31 5.80 12.93 -16.32
CA LEU A 31 5.03 13.88 -17.11
C LEU A 31 3.63 13.37 -17.50
N ASP A 32 3.43 12.05 -17.60
CA ASP A 32 2.14 11.40 -17.86
C ASP A 32 1.28 11.24 -16.59
N LYS A 33 1.70 11.81 -15.45
CA LYS A 33 0.88 11.85 -14.24
C LYS A 33 -0.38 12.65 -14.50
N THR A 34 -1.52 11.96 -14.45
CA THR A 34 -2.83 12.60 -14.57
C THR A 34 -3.13 13.43 -13.31
N PRO A 35 -4.06 14.40 -13.33
CA PRO A 35 -4.51 15.10 -12.12
C PRO A 35 -5.04 14.15 -11.02
N HIS A 36 -5.40 12.92 -11.38
CA HIS A 36 -5.73 11.84 -10.44
C HIS A 36 -4.51 11.29 -9.69
N ASP A 37 -3.32 11.31 -10.28
CA ASP A 37 -2.05 10.93 -9.64
C ASP A 37 -1.55 11.98 -8.65
N LEU A 38 -2.12 13.18 -8.67
CA LEU A 38 -1.89 14.23 -7.67
C LEU A 38 -2.89 14.15 -6.49
N ARG A 39 -3.91 13.29 -6.58
CA ARG A 39 -4.81 13.03 -5.46
C ARG A 39 -4.09 12.21 -4.41
N ASP A 40 -4.43 12.51 -3.17
CA ASP A 40 -4.04 11.80 -1.96
C ASP A 40 -3.94 10.27 -2.19
N LYS A 41 -2.69 9.76 -2.26
CA LYS A 41 -2.37 8.36 -2.62
C LYS A 41 -2.45 7.39 -1.44
N HIS A 42 -3.03 7.79 -0.31
CA HIS A 42 -3.10 6.89 0.85
C HIS A 42 -4.04 5.72 0.59
N VAL A 43 -3.60 4.53 0.99
CA VAL A 43 -4.37 3.28 0.85
C VAL A 43 -5.50 3.21 1.89
N LEU A 44 -5.21 3.66 3.11
CA LEU A 44 -6.16 3.76 4.21
C LEU A 44 -6.32 5.22 4.64
N ARG A 45 -7.52 5.56 5.14
CA ARG A 45 -7.79 6.87 5.74
C ARG A 45 -8.37 6.65 7.13
N PHE A 46 -7.60 6.99 8.15
CA PHE A 46 -7.99 6.91 9.55
C PHE A 46 -7.23 7.97 10.36
N LYS A 47 -7.73 8.29 11.56
CA LYS A 47 -6.99 9.10 12.54
C LYS A 47 -6.29 8.16 13.51
N GLU A 48 -5.00 8.37 13.70
CA GLU A 48 -4.14 7.54 14.57
C GLU A 48 -4.61 7.54 16.03
N ASP A 49 -5.11 8.67 16.51
CA ASP A 49 -5.60 8.82 17.88
C ASP A 49 -6.87 8.01 18.12
N ASP A 50 -7.70 7.86 17.08
CA ASP A 50 -8.95 7.07 17.14
C ASP A 50 -8.68 5.56 17.13
N VAL A 51 -7.51 5.10 16.68
CA VAL A 51 -7.18 3.67 16.65
C VAL A 51 -6.96 3.17 18.08
N PHE A 52 -7.79 2.22 18.50
CA PHE A 52 -7.71 1.55 19.80
C PHE A 52 -7.18 0.13 19.71
N LYS A 53 -7.47 -0.57 18.60
CA LYS A 53 -7.07 -1.96 18.37
C LYS A 53 -6.52 -2.15 16.97
N ILE A 54 -5.47 -2.94 16.85
CA ILE A 54 -4.92 -3.41 15.58
C ILE A 54 -4.83 -4.93 15.60
N VAL A 55 -5.32 -5.53 14.52
CA VAL A 55 -5.19 -6.96 14.23
C VAL A 55 -4.40 -7.07 12.93
N TRP A 56 -3.33 -7.86 12.92
CA TRP A 56 -2.60 -8.12 11.68
C TRP A 56 -2.21 -9.59 11.55
N ARG A 57 -2.02 -10.04 10.31
CA ARG A 57 -1.55 -11.39 10.00
C ARG A 57 -0.22 -11.31 9.26
N ALA A 58 0.76 -12.06 9.75
CA ALA A 58 2.05 -12.29 9.10
C ALA A 58 2.43 -13.76 9.24
N ASP A 59 2.84 -14.40 8.14
CA ASP A 59 3.26 -15.81 8.08
C ASP A 59 2.32 -16.77 8.83
N GLU A 60 1.03 -16.70 8.48
CA GLU A 60 -0.10 -17.45 9.05
C GLU A 60 -0.43 -17.16 10.53
N LYS A 61 0.41 -16.39 11.24
CA LYS A 61 0.16 -15.98 12.61
C LYS A 61 -0.68 -14.71 12.65
N THR A 62 -1.67 -14.71 13.54
CA THR A 62 -2.47 -13.52 13.81
C THR A 62 -1.95 -12.86 15.08
N PHE A 63 -1.86 -11.54 15.03
CA PHE A 63 -1.42 -10.69 16.12
C PHE A 63 -2.54 -9.73 16.47
N VAL A 64 -2.69 -9.48 17.76
CA VAL A 64 -3.68 -8.54 18.28
C VAL A 64 -2.97 -7.63 19.27
N ALA A 65 -3.08 -6.32 19.05
CA ALA A 65 -2.64 -5.33 20.01
C ALA A 65 -3.75 -4.32 20.30
N GLU A 66 -3.80 -3.87 21.55
CA GLU A 66 -4.80 -2.92 22.05
C GLU A 66 -4.12 -1.82 22.84
N LYS A 67 -4.67 -0.61 22.80
CA LYS A 67 -4.24 0.49 23.67
C LYS A 67 -4.78 0.26 25.08
N LYS A 68 -3.88 0.18 26.07
CA LYS A 68 -4.20 0.21 27.51
C LYS A 68 -3.50 1.41 28.12
N GLU A 69 -4.25 2.28 28.80
CA GLU A 69 -3.70 3.50 29.41
C GLU A 69 -2.83 4.33 28.43
N ASN A 70 -3.33 4.49 27.19
CA ASN A 70 -2.63 5.16 26.07
C ASN A 70 -1.30 4.51 25.61
N LYS A 71 -1.01 3.26 25.99
CA LYS A 71 0.14 2.49 25.52
C LYS A 71 -0.30 1.27 24.73
N TRP A 72 0.39 0.98 23.64
CA TRP A 72 0.14 -0.26 22.89
C TRP A 72 0.64 -1.47 23.66
N VAL A 73 -0.23 -2.47 23.79
CA VAL A 73 0.07 -3.75 24.42
C VAL A 73 -0.31 -4.87 23.47
N LEU A 74 0.63 -5.78 23.22
CA LEU A 74 0.33 -7.03 22.51
C LEU A 74 -0.54 -7.92 23.39
N ILE A 75 -1.68 -8.33 22.86
CA ILE A 75 -2.63 -9.25 23.49
C ILE A 75 -2.39 -10.67 22.97
N GLU A 76 -2.20 -10.82 21.66
CA GLU A 76 -1.98 -12.12 21.03
C GLU A 76 -0.83 -12.08 20.01
N PRO A 77 0.00 -13.14 19.94
CA PRO A 77 0.07 -14.23 20.91
C PRO A 77 0.73 -13.75 22.22
N ALA A 78 0.24 -14.23 23.37
CA ALA A 78 0.79 -13.87 24.67
C ALA A 78 2.27 -14.28 24.80
N GLY A 79 3.06 -13.46 25.50
CA GLY A 79 4.49 -13.74 25.75
C GLY A 79 5.43 -13.42 24.59
N LYS A 80 4.91 -13.03 23.42
CA LYS A 80 5.74 -12.59 22.30
C LYS A 80 6.25 -11.17 22.52
N LYS A 81 7.54 -10.96 22.24
CA LYS A 81 8.23 -9.68 22.42
C LYS A 81 7.98 -8.75 21.24
N ILE A 82 6.80 -8.15 21.18
CA ILE A 82 6.54 -6.97 20.34
C ILE A 82 6.33 -5.79 21.26
N THR A 83 7.14 -4.77 21.09
CA THR A 83 7.17 -3.57 21.93
C THR A 83 6.10 -2.55 21.52
N GLU A 84 5.80 -1.63 22.43
CA GLU A 84 4.89 -0.50 22.17
C GLU A 84 5.33 0.33 20.96
N SER A 85 6.64 0.56 20.81
CA SER A 85 7.20 1.34 19.70
C SER A 85 7.06 0.64 18.35
N GLU A 86 7.19 -0.69 18.29
CA GLU A 86 6.96 -1.47 17.07
C GLU A 86 5.50 -1.38 16.61
N ILE A 87 4.55 -1.51 17.54
CA ILE A 87 3.11 -1.42 17.23
C ILE A 87 2.76 0.02 16.80
N ARG A 88 3.28 1.03 17.51
CA ARG A 88 3.08 2.44 17.15
C ARG A 88 3.65 2.74 15.76
N SER A 89 4.85 2.24 15.46
CA SER A 89 5.48 2.36 14.14
C SER A 89 4.62 1.75 13.04
N LEU A 90 4.04 0.56 13.27
CA LEU A 90 3.12 -0.08 12.32
C LEU A 90 1.90 0.81 12.02
N VAL A 91 1.25 1.36 13.04
CA VAL A 91 0.09 2.26 12.86
C VAL A 91 0.50 3.53 12.10
N TRP A 92 1.64 4.13 12.44
CA TRP A 92 2.15 5.31 11.75
C TRP A 92 2.47 5.03 10.26
N ARG A 93 3.09 3.90 9.96
CA ARG A 93 3.37 3.46 8.58
C ARG A 93 2.10 3.23 7.78
N LEU A 94 1.07 2.63 8.39
CA LEU A 94 -0.23 2.44 7.76
C LEU A 94 -0.89 3.76 7.37
N LYS A 95 -0.78 4.77 8.24
CA LYS A 95 -1.28 6.13 7.97
C LYS A 95 -0.56 6.76 6.77
N GLY A 96 0.74 6.52 6.64
CA GLY A 96 1.57 7.00 5.53
C GLY A 96 1.61 6.08 4.30
N LEU A 97 0.89 4.95 4.31
CA LEU A 97 0.98 3.94 3.25
C LEU A 97 0.39 4.48 1.94
N LYS A 98 1.26 4.67 0.94
CA LYS A 98 0.89 5.13 -0.40
C LYS A 98 0.93 3.98 -1.40
N PHE A 99 -0.05 3.95 -2.30
CA PHE A 99 -0.01 3.04 -3.45
C PHE A 99 0.93 3.58 -4.55
N ARG A 100 1.62 2.66 -5.23
CA ARG A 100 2.39 2.96 -6.45
C ARG A 100 1.45 3.14 -7.64
N LYS A 101 0.50 2.22 -7.79
CA LYS A 101 -0.48 2.21 -8.89
C LYS A 101 -1.87 1.78 -8.37
N ILE A 102 -2.91 2.29 -9.02
CA ILE A 102 -4.31 2.01 -8.70
C ILE A 102 -5.01 1.39 -9.90
N TYR A 103 -5.70 0.27 -9.68
CA TYR A 103 -6.49 -0.44 -10.67
C TYR A 103 -7.97 -0.35 -10.26
N LYS A 104 -8.66 0.70 -10.70
CA LYS A 104 -10.09 0.94 -10.38
C LYS A 104 -11.02 -0.10 -10.99
N LYS A 105 -10.65 -0.61 -12.16
CA LYS A 105 -11.29 -1.73 -12.85
C LYS A 105 -10.20 -2.74 -13.18
N PRO A 106 -9.95 -3.73 -12.32
CA PRO A 106 -8.93 -4.73 -12.57
C PRO A 106 -9.28 -5.52 -13.84
N GLU A 107 -8.31 -5.68 -14.74
CA GLU A 107 -8.46 -6.43 -16.01
C GLU A 107 -8.34 -7.95 -15.79
N HIS A 108 -7.90 -8.36 -14.60
CA HIS A 108 -7.67 -9.74 -14.22
C HIS A 108 -8.48 -10.13 -12.97
N PRO A 109 -8.74 -11.43 -12.75
CA PRO A 109 -9.39 -11.90 -11.53
C PRO A 109 -8.53 -11.65 -10.28
N VAL A 110 -9.15 -11.65 -9.10
CA VAL A 110 -8.47 -11.43 -7.81
C VAL A 110 -7.32 -12.41 -7.53
N SER A 111 -7.36 -13.62 -8.11
CA SER A 111 -6.29 -14.62 -8.03
C SER A 111 -4.99 -14.18 -8.73
N TYR A 112 -5.08 -13.41 -9.82
CA TYR A 112 -3.91 -12.87 -10.52
C TYR A 112 -3.08 -11.95 -9.60
N TYR A 113 -3.75 -11.23 -8.72
CA TYR A 113 -3.15 -10.31 -7.75
C TYR A 113 -2.77 -11.00 -6.43
N GLY A 114 -2.98 -12.31 -6.30
CA GLY A 114 -2.76 -13.05 -5.05
C GLY A 114 -3.73 -12.68 -3.92
N LEU A 115 -4.87 -12.05 -4.23
CA LEU A 115 -5.86 -11.58 -3.26
C LEU A 115 -6.95 -12.61 -2.94
N ASN A 116 -7.02 -13.72 -3.68
CA ASN A 116 -7.89 -14.86 -3.37
C ASN A 116 -7.42 -15.66 -2.14
N ARG A 117 -6.11 -15.65 -1.88
CA ARG A 117 -5.46 -16.16 -0.66
C ARG A 117 -4.49 -15.09 -0.18
N PRO A 118 -4.99 -14.05 0.53
CA PRO A 118 -4.17 -12.92 0.92
C PRO A 118 -2.99 -13.41 1.78
N TYR A 119 -1.81 -12.90 1.47
CA TYR A 119 -0.58 -13.17 2.20
C TYR A 119 -0.65 -12.62 3.63
N GLY A 120 -1.34 -11.49 3.81
CA GLY A 120 -1.62 -10.92 5.12
C GLY A 120 -2.85 -10.03 5.12
N MET A 121 -3.28 -9.68 6.33
CA MET A 121 -4.34 -8.71 6.56
C MET A 121 -3.94 -7.77 7.69
N ILE A 122 -4.54 -6.58 7.69
CA ILE A 122 -4.45 -5.59 8.76
C ILE A 122 -5.83 -4.99 8.94
N ARG A 123 -6.29 -4.93 10.19
CA ARG A 123 -7.55 -4.31 10.58
C ARG A 123 -7.34 -3.39 11.77
N LEU A 124 -7.81 -2.16 11.63
CA LEU A 124 -7.81 -1.12 12.65
C LEU A 124 -9.23 -0.94 13.17
N MET A 125 -9.37 -0.83 14.49
CA MET A 125 -10.65 -0.54 15.13
C MET A 125 -10.50 0.58 16.15
N ASP A 126 -11.57 1.34 16.33
CA ASP A 126 -11.69 2.32 17.41
C ASP A 126 -12.14 1.70 18.74
N LYS A 127 -12.33 2.54 19.76
CA LYS A 127 -12.77 2.12 21.10
C LYS A 127 -14.18 1.52 21.11
N GLU A 128 -15.01 1.87 20.13
CA GLU A 128 -16.38 1.39 19.95
C GLU A 128 -16.43 0.12 19.09
N LYS A 129 -15.25 -0.43 18.75
CA LYS A 129 -15.06 -1.63 17.92
C LYS A 129 -15.50 -1.42 16.47
N GLN A 130 -15.63 -0.18 16.01
CA GLN A 130 -15.90 0.11 14.60
C GLN A 130 -14.61 -0.01 13.80
N ILE A 131 -14.71 -0.56 12.58
CA ILE A 131 -13.56 -0.69 11.69
C ILE A 131 -13.22 0.69 11.12
N THR A 132 -12.04 1.20 11.47
CA THR A 132 -11.52 2.48 10.96
C THR A 132 -10.55 2.28 9.79
N GLY A 133 -10.10 1.05 9.55
CA GLY A 133 -9.32 0.69 8.38
C GLY A 133 -9.21 -0.82 8.23
N ASP A 134 -9.34 -1.32 7.00
CA ASP A 134 -9.17 -2.73 6.68
C ASP A 134 -8.39 -2.85 5.37
N LEU A 135 -7.32 -3.64 5.42
CA LEU A 135 -6.41 -3.88 4.32
C LEU A 135 -6.07 -5.36 4.25
N SER A 136 -6.40 -6.00 3.15
CA SER A 136 -5.88 -7.32 2.79
C SER A 136 -4.87 -7.18 1.67
N PHE A 137 -3.76 -7.89 1.73
CA PHE A 137 -2.74 -7.84 0.68
C PHE A 137 -2.23 -9.22 0.26
N GLY A 138 -2.04 -9.38 -1.04
CA GLY A 138 -1.54 -10.56 -1.71
C GLY A 138 -0.13 -10.31 -2.27
N MET A 139 0.58 -11.40 -2.53
CA MET A 139 1.92 -11.37 -3.12
C MET A 139 1.89 -12.09 -4.47
N LYS A 140 2.41 -11.44 -5.51
CA LYS A 140 2.68 -12.04 -6.82
C LYS A 140 4.20 -12.19 -6.97
N LYS A 141 4.71 -13.40 -7.21
CA LYS A 141 6.15 -13.68 -7.23
C LYS A 141 6.82 -13.46 -8.60
N GLU A 142 6.06 -13.50 -9.70
CA GLU A 142 6.60 -13.41 -11.07
C GLU A 142 5.94 -12.33 -11.92
N PRO A 143 6.68 -11.64 -12.82
CA PRO A 143 8.13 -11.75 -13.07
C PRO A 143 8.99 -11.06 -11.99
N THR A 144 8.39 -10.22 -11.14
CA THR A 144 9.02 -9.61 -9.96
C THR A 144 8.06 -9.59 -8.79
N VAL A 145 8.57 -9.73 -7.56
CA VAL A 145 7.74 -9.70 -6.35
C VAL A 145 6.99 -8.38 -6.25
N SER A 146 5.67 -8.45 -6.31
CA SER A 146 4.77 -7.30 -6.21
C SER A 146 3.70 -7.59 -5.17
N TYR A 147 3.38 -6.60 -4.34
CA TYR A 147 2.31 -6.70 -3.35
C TYR A 147 1.10 -5.91 -3.81
N TYR A 148 -0.05 -6.56 -3.81
CA TYR A 148 -1.33 -5.95 -4.16
C TYR A 148 -2.22 -5.92 -2.95
N ALA A 149 -3.02 -4.87 -2.80
CA ALA A 149 -3.90 -4.70 -1.67
C ALA A 149 -5.30 -4.34 -2.10
N LYS A 150 -6.27 -4.72 -1.27
CA LYS A 150 -7.66 -4.33 -1.37
C LYS A 150 -8.09 -3.76 -0.03
N ALA A 151 -8.67 -2.56 -0.08
CA ALA A 151 -9.36 -1.96 1.05
C ALA A 151 -10.85 -2.34 1.00
N GLU A 152 -11.48 -2.51 2.15
CA GLU A 152 -12.89 -2.94 2.26
C GLU A 152 -13.85 -2.00 1.51
N GLY A 153 -14.91 -2.57 0.91
CA GLY A 153 -15.96 -1.83 0.21
C GLY A 153 -15.62 -1.35 -1.21
N ARG A 154 -14.41 -1.63 -1.73
CA ARG A 154 -14.00 -1.20 -3.09
C ARG A 154 -13.56 -2.39 -3.94
N SER A 155 -13.95 -2.42 -5.22
CA SER A 155 -13.38 -3.33 -6.24
C SER A 155 -11.97 -2.92 -6.70
N THR A 156 -11.48 -1.78 -6.20
CA THR A 156 -10.16 -1.23 -6.49
C THR A 156 -9.04 -2.09 -5.93
N VAL A 157 -8.04 -2.37 -6.75
CA VAL A 157 -6.77 -2.99 -6.35
C VAL A 157 -5.68 -1.93 -6.33
N TYR A 158 -4.85 -1.94 -5.29
CA TYR A 158 -3.71 -1.04 -5.13
C TYR A 158 -2.40 -1.85 -5.20
N GLU A 159 -1.41 -1.36 -5.94
CA GLU A 159 -0.05 -1.90 -5.88
C GLU A 159 0.73 -1.18 -4.78
N LEU A 160 1.26 -1.92 -3.80
CA LEU A 160 2.00 -1.39 -2.66
C LEU A 160 3.51 -1.29 -2.93
N SER A 161 4.22 -0.47 -2.16
CA SER A 161 5.69 -0.54 -2.12
C SER A 161 6.14 -1.83 -1.43
N TYR A 162 7.20 -2.44 -1.96
CA TYR A 162 7.84 -3.64 -1.40
C TYR A 162 8.25 -3.46 0.07
N ASP A 163 8.75 -2.29 0.43
CA ASP A 163 9.27 -1.96 1.78
C ASP A 163 8.20 -2.03 2.87
N PHE A 164 6.94 -1.75 2.53
CA PHE A 164 5.87 -1.78 3.52
C PHE A 164 5.66 -3.18 4.09
N VAL A 165 5.66 -4.20 3.22
CA VAL A 165 5.33 -5.58 3.59
C VAL A 165 6.48 -6.27 4.30
N LYS A 166 7.72 -6.02 3.88
CA LYS A 166 8.91 -6.63 4.50
C LYS A 166 9.07 -6.25 5.97
N ASP A 167 8.70 -5.02 6.33
CA ASP A 167 8.91 -4.51 7.69
C ASP A 167 7.68 -4.65 8.60
N LEU A 168 6.66 -5.40 8.18
CA LEU A 168 5.60 -5.76 9.12
C LEU A 168 6.25 -6.46 10.32
N PRO A 169 5.97 -6.09 11.57
CA PRO A 169 6.56 -6.73 12.73
C PRO A 169 6.35 -8.25 12.66
N HIS A 170 7.44 -8.95 12.35
CA HIS A 170 7.56 -10.40 12.31
C HIS A 170 8.65 -10.78 13.31
N LEU A 171 8.54 -11.99 13.90
CA LEU A 171 9.66 -12.54 14.68
C LEU A 171 10.67 -13.11 13.70
#